data_AF-A0A938DCF8-F1
#
_entry.id   AF-A0A938DCF8-F1
#
_cell.length_a   1.000
_cell.length_b   1.000
_cell.length_c   1.000
_cell.angle_alpha   90.00
_cell.angle_beta   90.00
_cell.angle_gamma   90.00
#
_symmetry.space_group_name_H-M   'P 1'
#
loop_
_entity.id
_entity.type
_entity.pdbx_description
1 polymer ?
#
loop_
_entity_poly.entity_id
_entity_poly.type
_entity_poly.pdbx_seq_one_letter_code
_entity_poly.pdbx_strand_id
1 'polypeptide(L)'
;MSRRIEIELTSKRSDGQWTWRAAGAREPKGLIEDALVPAEAKVNDVLRAEVETDLDGTRVLSIFAAKQRAEKSNVLTLLPSEKPFEGVTSQLRKKERRGPSDRKGRPRRESGGRDAKSDNADGRPRRPFFEAPPELPQRPKPKRLKAGRERIEVVLTDLPEAQRAIAERVLNGGIPAVRAAVAEQNAQAVKEGKEKVPADGIVTLAENLLPRLRVAEWHDKAEAAKAMVDELDLRDLRSVVVAAADPVVARDETTRALAEELKTALARRQEEETKNWLEDVQAATTVGRVVRALKLSSQPPKAGVRFPPELATQLSALATGSLTADAPADRWIALLEAVAFSPVRSQVTPSTPAQTVTDELKATVQRLAVLIPQISALYGITADPKSPTPRPLRPTRPEKKSPKGRSPKSDNRGPRQPNSGKPRTGKAVSEPTPTRESAVSTSNDPAPVDVAAVDVAAVEVAAANSAQED
;
A
#
# COMPACT_ATOMS: atom_id res chain seq x y z
N MET A 1 27.01 1.74 -23.05
CA MET A 1 26.75 0.99 -21.79
C MET A 1 25.62 0.00 -22.02
N SER A 2 25.81 -1.28 -21.68
CA SER A 2 24.77 -2.30 -21.79
C SER A 2 23.65 -2.13 -20.76
N ARG A 3 22.43 -2.50 -21.15
CA ARG A 3 21.24 -2.56 -20.29
C ARG A 3 20.40 -3.77 -20.65
N ARG A 4 19.71 -4.34 -19.65
CA ARG A 4 18.81 -5.49 -19.87
C ARG A 4 17.38 -5.01 -20.11
N ILE A 5 16.79 -5.43 -21.22
CA ILE A 5 15.41 -5.11 -21.62
C ILE A 5 14.66 -6.39 -22.03
N GLU A 6 13.33 -6.33 -21.99
CA GLU A 6 12.48 -7.37 -22.57
C GLU A 6 12.19 -7.00 -24.03
N ILE A 7 12.47 -7.94 -24.93
CA ILE A 7 12.30 -7.81 -26.39
C ILE A 7 11.34 -8.88 -26.88
N GLU A 8 10.77 -8.66 -28.06
CA GLU A 8 9.82 -9.54 -28.70
C GLU A 8 10.24 -9.75 -30.16
N LEU A 9 10.36 -11.00 -30.59
CA LEU A 9 10.81 -11.35 -31.95
C LEU A 9 9.68 -11.15 -32.96
N THR A 10 9.80 -10.20 -33.89
CA THR A 10 8.71 -9.80 -34.79
C THR A 10 8.67 -10.55 -36.12
N SER A 11 9.80 -11.04 -36.61
CA SER A 11 9.88 -11.95 -37.78
C SER A 11 11.24 -12.62 -37.86
N LYS A 12 11.31 -13.80 -38.51
CA LYS A 12 12.56 -14.37 -39.02
C LYS A 12 12.67 -14.08 -40.52
N ARG A 13 13.79 -13.51 -40.94
CA ARG A 13 14.13 -13.17 -42.32
C ARG A 13 14.84 -14.34 -43.00
N SER A 14 14.75 -14.44 -44.32
CA SER A 14 15.47 -15.41 -45.15
C SER A 14 16.98 -15.43 -44.87
N ASP A 15 17.53 -14.27 -44.52
CA ASP A 15 18.96 -13.98 -44.53
C ASP A 15 19.66 -14.35 -43.19
N GLY A 16 19.07 -15.26 -42.41
CA GLY A 16 19.63 -15.68 -41.11
C GLY A 16 19.56 -14.63 -40.00
N GLN A 17 18.57 -13.73 -40.06
CA GLN A 17 18.37 -12.66 -39.08
C GLN A 17 16.93 -12.58 -38.60
N TRP A 18 16.73 -12.11 -37.37
CA TRP A 18 15.44 -11.81 -36.78
C TRP A 18 15.23 -10.32 -36.64
N THR A 19 14.02 -9.83 -36.90
CA THR A 19 13.59 -8.51 -36.45
C THR A 19 13.08 -8.59 -35.02
N TRP A 20 13.28 -7.53 -34.22
CA TRP A 20 12.76 -7.45 -32.85
C TRP A 20 12.17 -6.08 -32.53
N ARG A 21 11.29 -6.05 -31.54
CA ARG A 21 10.81 -4.82 -30.87
C ARG A 21 11.04 -4.91 -29.37
N ALA A 22 11.02 -3.77 -28.66
CA ALA A 22 10.87 -3.82 -27.21
C ALA A 22 9.48 -4.38 -26.87
N ALA A 23 9.36 -5.23 -25.86
CA ALA A 23 8.11 -5.93 -25.55
C ALA A 23 6.94 -4.94 -25.34
N GLY A 24 5.86 -5.10 -26.11
CA GLY A 24 4.70 -4.20 -26.10
C GLY A 24 4.87 -2.88 -26.86
N ALA A 25 5.98 -2.64 -27.56
CA ALA A 25 6.11 -1.53 -28.51
C ALA A 25 5.34 -1.83 -29.82
N ARG A 26 5.05 -0.79 -30.62
CA ARG A 26 4.35 -0.96 -31.91
C ARG A 26 5.29 -1.18 -33.09
N GLU A 27 6.51 -0.64 -33.02
CA GLU A 27 7.50 -0.63 -34.11
C GLU A 27 8.70 -1.54 -33.81
N PRO A 28 9.31 -2.18 -34.84
CA PRO A 28 10.57 -2.90 -34.69
C PRO A 28 11.73 -1.93 -34.41
N LYS A 29 12.69 -2.36 -33.59
CA LYS A 29 13.84 -1.56 -33.14
C LYS A 29 15.18 -1.97 -33.74
N GLY A 30 15.26 -3.13 -34.40
CA GLY A 30 16.48 -3.56 -35.07
C GLY A 30 16.47 -5.01 -35.50
N LEU A 31 17.67 -5.50 -35.81
CA LEU A 31 17.97 -6.85 -36.25
C LEU A 31 18.80 -7.60 -35.19
N ILE A 32 18.71 -8.93 -35.22
CA ILE A 32 19.44 -9.90 -34.40
C ILE A 32 19.95 -11.01 -35.32
N GLU A 33 21.15 -11.51 -35.09
CA GLU A 33 21.73 -12.68 -35.78
C GLU A 33 21.13 -13.98 -35.21
N ASP A 34 20.74 -14.94 -36.06
CA ASP A 34 20.07 -16.19 -35.64
C ASP A 34 20.88 -17.00 -34.61
N ALA A 35 22.21 -16.90 -34.65
CA ALA A 35 23.13 -17.54 -33.69
C ALA A 35 23.01 -17.03 -32.24
N LEU A 36 22.40 -15.86 -32.01
CA LEU A 36 22.12 -15.32 -30.68
C LEU A 36 20.72 -15.70 -30.16
N VAL A 37 19.86 -16.27 -31.00
CA VAL A 37 18.48 -16.64 -30.65
C VAL A 37 18.43 -18.09 -30.18
N PRO A 38 17.77 -18.41 -29.05
CA PRO A 38 17.56 -19.80 -28.64
C PRO A 38 16.81 -20.60 -29.71
N ALA A 39 17.28 -21.79 -30.06
CA ALA A 39 16.76 -22.58 -31.19
C ALA A 39 15.28 -23.00 -31.08
N GLU A 40 14.68 -22.91 -29.90
CA GLU A 40 13.25 -23.18 -29.66
C GLU A 40 12.34 -21.95 -29.86
N ALA A 41 12.92 -20.76 -30.03
CA ALA A 41 12.18 -19.49 -30.06
C ALA A 41 11.38 -19.27 -31.35
N LYS A 42 10.25 -18.58 -31.20
CA LYS A 42 9.25 -18.34 -32.25
C LYS A 42 8.95 -16.85 -32.41
N VAL A 43 8.28 -16.52 -33.51
CA VAL A 43 7.74 -15.17 -33.73
C VAL A 43 6.67 -14.87 -32.65
N ASN A 44 6.75 -13.66 -32.09
CA ASN A 44 6.06 -13.15 -30.90
C ASN A 44 6.54 -13.71 -29.54
N ASP A 45 7.62 -14.49 -29.48
CA ASP A 45 8.22 -14.82 -28.18
C ASP A 45 8.87 -13.60 -27.54
N VAL A 46 8.55 -13.37 -26.27
CA VAL A 46 9.17 -12.33 -25.44
C VAL A 46 10.38 -12.92 -24.71
N LEU A 47 11.56 -12.38 -24.98
CA LEU A 47 12.85 -12.81 -24.43
C LEU A 47 13.54 -11.65 -23.71
N ARG A 48 14.57 -11.94 -22.91
CA ARG A 48 15.38 -10.90 -22.26
C ARG A 48 16.69 -10.70 -23.01
N ALA A 49 16.91 -9.51 -23.53
CA ALA A 49 18.15 -9.16 -24.21
C ALA A 49 19.02 -8.27 -23.31
N GLU A 50 20.33 -8.46 -23.37
CA GLU A 50 21.30 -7.44 -22.98
C GLU A 50 21.69 -6.62 -24.22
N VAL A 51 21.58 -5.31 -24.11
CA VAL A 51 21.46 -4.39 -25.25
C VAL A 51 22.30 -3.14 -25.00
N GLU A 52 23.16 -2.82 -25.96
CA GLU A 52 23.93 -1.57 -26.02
C GLU A 52 23.13 -0.52 -26.82
N THR A 53 23.37 0.76 -26.56
CA THR A 53 22.78 1.86 -27.33
C THR A 53 23.85 2.91 -27.55
N ASP A 54 24.25 3.06 -28.80
CA ASP A 54 25.31 3.96 -29.27
C ASP A 54 24.74 4.90 -30.35
N LEU A 55 25.59 5.70 -30.99
CA LEU A 55 25.16 6.68 -32.01
C LEU A 55 24.48 6.02 -33.22
N ASP A 56 24.95 4.84 -33.63
CA ASP A 56 24.42 4.09 -34.79
C ASP A 56 23.15 3.27 -34.46
N GLY A 57 22.63 3.36 -33.24
CA GLY A 57 21.36 2.75 -32.83
C GLY A 57 21.47 1.79 -31.64
N THR A 58 20.71 0.70 -31.67
CA THR A 58 20.50 -0.19 -30.51
C THR A 58 20.82 -1.64 -30.87
N ARG A 59 21.97 -2.15 -30.42
CA ARG A 59 22.46 -3.51 -30.74
C ARG A 59 22.21 -4.48 -29.59
N VAL A 60 21.71 -5.67 -29.92
CA VAL A 60 21.60 -6.80 -28.98
C VAL A 60 22.96 -7.50 -28.87
N LEU A 61 23.45 -7.70 -27.65
CA LEU A 61 24.72 -8.38 -27.35
C LEU A 61 24.53 -9.84 -26.95
N SER A 62 23.47 -10.15 -26.20
CA SER A 62 23.12 -11.52 -25.81
C SER A 62 21.64 -11.65 -25.47
N ILE A 63 21.09 -12.86 -25.61
CA ILE A 63 19.68 -13.16 -25.34
C ILE A 63 19.59 -14.27 -24.30
N PHE A 64 18.68 -14.09 -23.35
CA PHE A 64 18.36 -15.02 -22.28
C PHE A 64 16.90 -15.47 -22.43
N ALA A 65 16.67 -16.78 -22.28
CA ALA A 65 15.32 -17.32 -22.19
C ALA A 65 14.53 -16.59 -21.10
N ALA A 66 13.28 -16.21 -21.39
CA ALA A 66 12.45 -15.54 -20.40
C ALA A 66 12.20 -16.47 -19.22
N LYS A 67 12.51 -15.99 -18.01
CA LYS A 67 12.30 -16.76 -16.79
C LYS A 67 10.80 -16.99 -16.61
N GLN A 68 10.34 -18.20 -16.93
CA GLN A 68 8.95 -18.61 -16.71
C GLN A 68 8.52 -18.22 -15.30
N ARG A 69 7.33 -17.61 -15.18
CA ARG A 69 6.69 -17.43 -13.87
C ARG A 69 6.41 -18.82 -13.32
N ALA A 70 7.21 -19.26 -12.35
CA ALA A 70 6.90 -20.45 -11.58
C ALA A 70 5.46 -20.35 -11.07
N GLU A 71 4.62 -21.31 -11.46
CA GLU A 71 3.24 -21.35 -11.02
C GLU A 71 3.18 -21.49 -9.49
N LYS A 72 2.10 -20.99 -8.90
CA LYS A 72 1.97 -20.91 -7.44
C LYS A 72 1.63 -22.30 -6.89
N SER A 73 2.62 -23.18 -6.77
CA SER A 73 2.54 -24.56 -6.24
C SER A 73 1.97 -24.70 -4.83
N ASN A 74 1.62 -23.59 -4.17
CA ASN A 74 1.15 -23.53 -2.78
C ASN A 74 -0.35 -23.12 -2.71
N VAL A 75 -1.14 -23.44 -3.74
CA VAL A 75 -2.60 -23.35 -3.71
C VAL A 75 -3.17 -24.73 -3.38
N LEU A 76 -3.69 -24.90 -2.17
CA LEU A 76 -4.41 -26.11 -1.77
C LEU A 76 -5.83 -26.08 -2.35
N THR A 77 -6.02 -26.74 -3.48
CA THR A 77 -7.35 -26.94 -4.07
C THR A 77 -8.14 -27.96 -3.25
N LEU A 78 -9.21 -27.51 -2.58
CA LEU A 78 -10.15 -28.38 -1.90
C LEU A 78 -10.99 -29.14 -2.94
N LEU A 79 -10.73 -30.45 -3.10
CA LEU A 79 -11.64 -31.33 -3.82
C LEU A 79 -12.89 -31.59 -2.96
N PRO A 80 -14.11 -31.55 -3.53
CA PRO A 80 -15.32 -31.96 -2.82
C PRO A 80 -15.24 -33.45 -2.42
N SER A 81 -15.40 -33.74 -1.14
CA SER A 81 -15.51 -35.13 -0.66
C SER A 81 -16.98 -35.53 -0.54
N GLU A 82 -17.40 -36.55 -1.28
CA GLU A 82 -18.78 -37.09 -1.23
C GLU A 82 -19.12 -37.85 0.06
N LYS A 83 -18.14 -38.01 0.97
CA LYS A 83 -18.35 -38.66 2.27
C LYS A 83 -19.06 -37.71 3.25
N PRO A 84 -20.17 -38.10 3.88
CA PRO A 84 -20.83 -37.27 4.88
C PRO A 84 -19.92 -37.04 6.09
N PHE A 85 -19.92 -35.80 6.60
CA PHE A 85 -19.07 -35.40 7.72
C PHE A 85 -19.67 -35.79 9.08
N GLU A 86 -19.14 -36.84 9.70
CA GLU A 86 -19.48 -37.20 11.08
C GLU A 86 -18.65 -36.37 12.10
N GLY A 87 -19.29 -35.37 12.69
CA GLY A 87 -18.67 -34.49 13.68
C GLY A 87 -18.50 -35.14 15.06
N VAL A 88 -17.36 -35.79 15.31
CA VAL A 88 -17.04 -36.40 16.62
C VAL A 88 -16.82 -35.32 17.69
N THR A 89 -17.83 -35.10 18.54
CA THR A 89 -17.77 -34.13 19.66
C THR A 89 -17.44 -34.80 20.99
N SER A 90 -16.17 -34.74 21.43
CA SER A 90 -15.75 -35.28 22.73
C SER A 90 -16.21 -34.39 23.89
N GLN A 91 -17.18 -34.84 24.70
CA GLN A 91 -17.58 -34.16 25.93
C GLN A 91 -16.77 -34.64 27.13
N LEU A 92 -16.14 -33.72 27.88
CA LEU A 92 -15.48 -34.04 29.15
C LEU A 92 -16.50 -34.42 30.22
N ARG A 93 -16.26 -35.52 30.94
CA ARG A 93 -17.13 -35.95 32.06
C ARG A 93 -17.15 -34.92 33.19
N LYS A 94 -18.35 -34.68 33.72
CA LYS A 94 -18.62 -33.73 34.81
C LYS A 94 -18.21 -34.34 36.16
N LYS A 95 -17.33 -33.67 36.91
CA LYS A 95 -16.90 -34.12 38.24
C LYS A 95 -18.04 -33.95 39.26
N GLU A 96 -18.26 -34.98 40.08
CA GLU A 96 -19.34 -35.02 41.07
C GLU A 96 -19.14 -34.01 42.21
N ARG A 97 -20.25 -33.49 42.74
CA ARG A 97 -20.29 -32.77 44.02
C ARG A 97 -20.87 -33.70 45.08
N ARG A 98 -20.11 -33.96 46.16
CA ARG A 98 -20.67 -34.55 47.38
C ARG A 98 -21.71 -33.60 47.99
N GLY A 99 -22.77 -34.17 48.56
CA GLY A 99 -23.93 -33.44 49.08
C GLY A 99 -23.68 -32.72 50.41
N PRO A 100 -24.67 -31.94 50.90
CA PRO A 100 -24.58 -31.20 52.14
C PRO A 100 -24.96 -32.07 53.36
N SER A 101 -24.43 -31.71 54.53
CA SER A 101 -24.91 -32.18 55.83
C SER A 101 -24.70 -31.09 56.89
N ASP A 102 -25.62 -31.02 57.85
CA ASP A 102 -25.81 -29.92 58.77
C ASP A 102 -24.64 -29.64 59.73
N ARG A 103 -24.44 -28.35 60.02
CA ARG A 103 -24.10 -27.91 61.38
C ARG A 103 -24.76 -26.57 61.69
N LYS A 104 -25.25 -26.45 62.93
CA LYS A 104 -26.37 -25.59 63.31
C LYS A 104 -25.95 -24.59 64.39
N GLY A 105 -26.17 -23.30 64.14
CA GLY A 105 -26.49 -22.32 65.20
C GLY A 105 -25.43 -21.28 65.60
N ARG A 106 -25.79 -20.01 65.32
CA ARG A 106 -25.47 -18.78 66.10
C ARG A 106 -24.00 -18.31 66.25
N PRO A 107 -23.78 -17.03 66.63
CA PRO A 107 -24.57 -15.83 66.27
C PRO A 107 -23.71 -14.73 65.63
N ARG A 108 -24.35 -13.82 64.89
CA ARG A 108 -23.78 -12.51 64.55
C ARG A 108 -23.57 -11.72 65.85
N ARG A 109 -22.34 -11.29 66.13
CA ARG A 109 -22.03 -10.33 67.20
C ARG A 109 -21.20 -9.17 66.64
N GLU A 110 -21.41 -8.01 67.22
CA GLU A 110 -20.94 -6.71 66.73
C GLU A 110 -19.90 -6.11 67.70
N SER A 111 -19.21 -5.06 67.25
CA SER A 111 -18.18 -4.28 67.98
C SER A 111 -16.79 -4.94 68.13
N GLY A 112 -15.78 -4.08 68.33
CA GLY A 112 -14.43 -4.45 68.77
C GLY A 112 -13.37 -4.55 67.66
N GLY A 113 -12.86 -3.42 67.18
CA GLY A 113 -11.64 -3.40 66.34
C GLY A 113 -10.36 -3.40 67.18
N ARG A 114 -9.30 -4.05 66.67
CA ARG A 114 -7.91 -3.63 66.91
C ARG A 114 -6.92 -4.27 65.93
N ASP A 115 -5.76 -3.64 65.85
CA ASP A 115 -4.65 -3.91 64.97
C ASP A 115 -4.07 -5.33 65.14
N ALA A 116 -3.94 -6.06 64.03
CA ALA A 116 -3.26 -7.34 63.95
C ALA A 116 -2.14 -7.26 62.91
N LYS A 117 -1.01 -6.68 63.36
CA LYS A 117 0.25 -6.49 62.62
C LYS A 117 0.69 -7.78 61.92
N SER A 118 0.64 -7.79 60.58
CA SER A 118 1.12 -8.93 59.78
C SER A 118 2.62 -8.80 59.49
N ASP A 119 3.44 -9.08 60.50
CA ASP A 119 4.90 -9.20 60.38
C ASP A 119 5.27 -10.46 59.57
N ASN A 120 5.12 -10.42 58.24
CA ASN A 120 5.56 -11.53 57.38
C ASN A 120 5.92 -11.04 55.95
N ALA A 121 6.90 -10.14 55.86
CA ALA A 121 7.39 -9.59 54.58
C ALA A 121 8.92 -9.49 54.47
N ASP A 122 9.67 -9.96 55.46
CA ASP A 122 11.13 -10.09 55.39
C ASP A 122 11.53 -11.39 54.70
N GLY A 123 12.54 -11.33 53.82
CA GLY A 123 13.13 -12.51 53.17
C GLY A 123 13.12 -12.50 51.63
N ARG A 124 12.32 -11.65 50.96
CA ARG A 124 12.59 -11.32 49.55
C ARG A 124 13.58 -10.17 49.49
N PRO A 125 14.80 -10.34 48.93
CA PRO A 125 15.66 -9.19 48.67
C PRO A 125 14.91 -8.24 47.73
N ARG A 126 14.68 -7.01 48.20
CA ARG A 126 14.16 -5.94 47.34
C ARG A 126 15.16 -5.82 46.19
N ARG A 127 14.70 -6.01 44.95
CA ARG A 127 15.54 -5.76 43.77
C ARG A 127 16.16 -4.36 43.93
N PRO A 128 17.46 -4.17 43.66
CA PRO A 128 18.08 -2.85 43.77
C PRO A 128 17.22 -1.86 42.98
N PHE A 129 16.92 -0.72 43.60
CA PHE A 129 16.01 0.27 43.04
C PHE A 129 16.69 0.94 41.85
N PHE A 130 16.53 0.32 40.68
CA PHE A 130 17.00 0.85 39.42
C PHE A 130 16.14 2.06 39.08
N GLU A 131 16.64 3.24 39.43
CA GLU A 131 16.05 4.52 39.03
C GLU A 131 15.84 4.49 37.51
N ALA A 132 14.59 4.62 37.08
CA ALA A 132 14.26 4.54 35.67
C ALA A 132 14.98 5.70 34.94
N PRO A 133 15.89 5.42 33.97
CA PRO A 133 16.61 6.48 33.28
C PRO A 133 15.61 7.49 32.70
N PRO A 134 15.86 8.81 32.78
CA PRO A 134 14.84 9.83 32.57
C PRO A 134 14.03 9.63 31.29
N GLU A 135 12.73 9.90 31.35
CA GLU A 135 11.83 9.75 30.21
C GLU A 135 12.25 10.72 29.09
N LEU A 136 12.61 10.15 27.94
CA LEU A 136 12.83 10.93 26.73
C LEU A 136 11.52 11.57 26.27
N PRO A 137 11.57 12.76 25.63
CA PRO A 137 10.38 13.37 25.04
C PRO A 137 9.62 12.36 24.17
N GLN A 138 8.29 12.37 24.35
CA GLN A 138 7.35 11.54 23.59
C GLN A 138 6.48 12.49 22.77
N ARG A 139 6.98 12.91 21.60
CA ARG A 139 6.25 13.82 20.71
C ARG A 139 4.90 13.19 20.30
N PRO A 140 3.81 13.98 20.19
CA PRO A 140 2.51 13.45 19.81
C PRO A 140 2.58 12.81 18.42
N LYS A 141 1.79 11.76 18.20
CA LYS A 141 1.73 11.13 16.88
C LYS A 141 0.97 12.04 15.92
N PRO A 142 1.48 12.29 14.70
CA PRO A 142 0.80 13.14 13.74
C PRO A 142 -0.58 12.59 13.38
N LYS A 143 -1.52 13.52 13.16
CA LYS A 143 -2.86 13.21 12.69
C LYS A 143 -2.82 12.93 11.18
N ARG A 144 -3.71 12.07 10.72
CA ARG A 144 -3.89 11.74 9.29
C ARG A 144 -4.93 12.68 8.67
N LEU A 145 -4.71 13.07 7.42
CA LEU A 145 -5.64 13.95 6.70
C LEU A 145 -7.03 13.31 6.57
N LYS A 146 -8.06 14.13 6.76
CA LYS A 146 -9.43 13.86 6.33
C LYS A 146 -9.83 15.01 5.42
N ALA A 147 -10.15 14.73 4.16
CA ALA A 147 -10.62 15.75 3.24
C ALA A 147 -12.03 16.25 3.65
N GLY A 148 -12.33 17.51 3.34
CA GLY A 148 -13.69 18.02 3.30
C GLY A 148 -14.47 17.47 2.09
N ARG A 149 -15.67 18.01 1.88
CA ARG A 149 -16.47 17.85 0.65
C ARG A 149 -17.23 19.13 0.28
N GLU A 150 -16.89 20.26 0.88
CA GLU A 150 -17.65 21.50 0.74
C GLU A 150 -17.55 22.05 -0.69
N ARG A 151 -16.35 21.99 -1.30
CA ARG A 151 -16.15 22.41 -2.69
C ARG A 151 -16.72 21.40 -3.68
N ILE A 152 -16.60 20.11 -3.38
CA ILE A 152 -17.24 19.03 -4.15
C ILE A 152 -18.77 19.21 -4.15
N GLU A 153 -19.38 19.47 -2.99
CA GLU A 153 -20.83 19.59 -2.85
C GLU A 153 -21.38 20.82 -3.57
N VAL A 154 -20.67 21.96 -3.55
CA VAL A 154 -21.00 23.12 -4.40
C VAL A 154 -20.99 22.76 -5.89
N VAL A 155 -19.96 22.04 -6.37
CA VAL A 155 -19.94 21.59 -7.78
C VAL A 155 -21.07 20.60 -8.08
N LEU A 156 -21.49 19.77 -7.12
CA LEU A 156 -22.63 18.85 -7.28
C LEU A 156 -24.01 19.52 -7.17
N THR A 157 -24.12 20.72 -6.59
CA THR A 157 -25.35 21.53 -6.61
C THR A 157 -25.49 22.38 -7.87
N ASP A 158 -24.37 22.83 -8.45
CA ASP A 158 -24.35 23.59 -9.71
C ASP A 158 -24.68 22.74 -10.94
N LEU A 159 -24.54 21.41 -10.85
CA LEU A 159 -24.71 20.50 -11.98
C LEU A 159 -26.17 20.07 -12.17
N PRO A 160 -26.68 20.02 -13.41
CA PRO A 160 -27.97 19.39 -13.72
C PRO A 160 -28.02 17.94 -13.19
N GLU A 161 -29.19 17.49 -12.74
CA GLU A 161 -29.37 16.21 -12.04
C GLU A 161 -28.77 15.00 -12.79
N ALA A 162 -28.97 14.93 -14.11
CA ALA A 162 -28.38 13.90 -14.96
C ALA A 162 -26.83 13.92 -15.00
N GLN A 163 -26.22 15.11 -14.91
CA GLN A 163 -24.77 15.27 -14.85
C GLN A 163 -24.24 14.98 -13.44
N ARG A 164 -24.97 15.38 -12.39
CA ARG A 164 -24.64 15.11 -10.99
C ARG A 164 -24.46 13.61 -10.73
N ALA A 165 -25.38 12.78 -11.21
CA ALA A 165 -25.30 11.32 -11.05
C ALA A 165 -24.06 10.70 -11.73
N ILE A 166 -23.50 11.35 -12.76
CA ILE A 166 -22.24 10.95 -13.42
C ILE A 166 -21.04 11.45 -12.60
N ALA A 167 -21.05 12.71 -12.18
CA ALA A 167 -20.03 13.31 -11.32
C ALA A 167 -19.83 12.51 -10.01
N GLU A 168 -20.92 12.07 -9.37
CA GLU A 168 -20.84 11.23 -8.17
C GLU A 168 -20.22 9.85 -8.45
N ARG A 169 -20.36 9.27 -9.65
CA ARG A 169 -19.58 8.06 -10.03
C ARG A 169 -18.11 8.39 -10.28
N VAL A 170 -17.80 9.52 -10.93
CA VAL A 170 -16.42 9.98 -11.17
C VAL A 170 -15.66 10.19 -9.86
N LEU A 171 -16.27 10.82 -8.86
CA LEU A 171 -15.65 11.03 -7.53
C LEU A 171 -15.39 9.72 -6.76
N ASN A 172 -16.17 8.67 -7.02
CA ASN A 172 -16.07 7.39 -6.31
C ASN A 172 -15.10 6.38 -6.96
N GLY A 173 -14.78 6.53 -8.25
CA GLY A 173 -13.87 5.58 -8.95
C GLY A 173 -13.39 6.02 -10.34
N GLY A 174 -13.46 7.31 -10.65
CA GLY A 174 -13.05 7.90 -11.92
C GLY A 174 -13.90 7.46 -13.12
N ILE A 175 -13.40 7.80 -14.31
CA ILE A 175 -13.97 7.38 -15.60
C ILE A 175 -14.13 5.84 -15.70
N PRO A 176 -13.22 4.98 -15.18
CA PRO A 176 -13.43 3.53 -15.19
C PRO A 176 -14.70 3.08 -14.45
N ALA A 177 -15.07 3.72 -13.35
CA ALA A 177 -16.33 3.42 -12.65
C ALA A 177 -17.56 3.84 -13.45
N VAL A 178 -17.50 4.94 -14.20
CA VAL A 178 -18.56 5.35 -15.14
C VAL A 178 -18.70 4.31 -16.27
N ARG A 179 -17.58 3.92 -16.89
CA ARG A 179 -17.56 2.89 -17.96
C ARG A 179 -18.12 1.56 -17.48
N ALA A 180 -17.77 1.12 -16.27
CA ALA A 180 -18.30 -0.09 -15.65
C ALA A 180 -19.82 0.00 -15.38
N ALA A 181 -20.29 1.11 -14.79
CA ALA A 181 -21.71 1.30 -14.47
C ALA A 181 -22.60 1.34 -15.73
N VAL A 182 -22.13 1.97 -16.82
CA VAL A 182 -22.87 1.99 -18.09
C VAL A 182 -22.85 0.62 -18.78
N ALA A 183 -21.74 -0.13 -18.68
CA ALA A 183 -21.68 -1.50 -19.18
C ALA A 183 -22.66 -2.43 -18.43
N GLU A 184 -22.76 -2.30 -17.11
CA GLU A 184 -23.74 -3.02 -16.27
C GLU A 184 -25.18 -2.63 -16.62
N GLN A 185 -25.47 -1.32 -16.74
CA GLN A 185 -26.78 -0.81 -17.16
C GLN A 185 -27.18 -1.34 -18.55
N ASN A 186 -26.26 -1.36 -19.52
CA ASN A 186 -26.52 -1.88 -20.86
C ASN A 186 -26.67 -3.40 -20.89
N ALA A 187 -25.93 -4.14 -20.06
CA ALA A 187 -26.12 -5.57 -19.89
C ALA A 187 -27.48 -5.90 -19.25
N GLN A 188 -28.01 -5.01 -18.40
CA GLN A 188 -29.35 -5.14 -17.83
C GLN A 188 -30.45 -4.74 -18.84
N ALA A 189 -30.27 -3.64 -19.58
CA ALA A 189 -31.21 -3.21 -20.62
C ALA A 189 -31.45 -4.33 -21.66
N VAL A 190 -30.39 -4.99 -22.13
CA VAL A 190 -30.48 -6.12 -23.07
C VAL A 190 -31.28 -7.30 -22.50
N LYS A 191 -31.14 -7.63 -21.20
CA LYS A 191 -31.94 -8.69 -20.55
C LYS A 191 -33.42 -8.30 -20.44
N GLU A 192 -33.71 -7.00 -20.32
CA GLU A 192 -35.06 -6.44 -20.22
C GLU A 192 -35.70 -6.16 -21.60
N GLY A 193 -35.03 -6.50 -22.70
CA GLY A 193 -35.50 -6.23 -24.07
C GLY A 193 -35.48 -4.75 -24.46
N LYS A 194 -34.74 -3.92 -23.73
CA LYS A 194 -34.62 -2.48 -23.94
C LYS A 194 -33.37 -2.13 -24.75
N GLU A 195 -33.42 -0.99 -25.43
CA GLU A 195 -32.29 -0.44 -26.18
C GLU A 195 -31.11 -0.09 -25.27
N LYS A 196 -29.90 -0.11 -25.83
CA LYS A 196 -28.66 0.21 -25.13
C LYS A 196 -28.48 1.73 -25.04
N VAL A 197 -28.11 2.23 -23.88
CA VAL A 197 -27.72 3.63 -23.67
C VAL A 197 -26.36 3.90 -24.35
N PRO A 198 -26.20 4.98 -25.14
CA PRO A 198 -24.93 5.32 -25.76
C PRO A 198 -23.83 5.57 -24.72
N ALA A 199 -22.84 4.68 -24.65
CA ALA A 199 -21.83 4.73 -23.60
C ALA A 199 -20.86 5.90 -23.78
N ASP A 200 -20.43 6.16 -25.02
CA ASP A 200 -19.36 7.12 -25.31
C ASP A 200 -19.78 8.56 -24.99
N GLY A 201 -21.06 8.90 -25.14
CA GLY A 201 -21.60 10.21 -24.73
C GLY A 201 -21.53 10.43 -23.21
N ILE A 202 -21.84 9.39 -22.41
CA ILE A 202 -21.73 9.44 -20.95
C ILE A 202 -20.26 9.51 -20.50
N VAL A 203 -19.38 8.78 -21.20
CA VAL A 203 -17.92 8.81 -20.95
C VAL A 203 -17.32 10.18 -21.29
N THR A 204 -17.69 10.76 -22.43
CA THR A 204 -17.27 12.11 -22.85
C THR A 204 -17.73 13.17 -21.86
N LEU A 205 -18.98 13.07 -21.36
CA LEU A 205 -19.49 13.95 -20.32
C LEU A 205 -18.73 13.79 -18.99
N ALA A 206 -18.39 12.56 -18.59
CA ALA A 206 -17.55 12.30 -17.42
C ALA A 206 -16.13 12.89 -17.58
N GLU A 207 -15.55 12.79 -18.77
CA GLU A 207 -14.24 13.35 -19.14
C GLU A 207 -14.26 14.89 -19.12
N ASN A 208 -15.34 15.53 -19.58
CA ASN A 208 -15.54 16.99 -19.50
C ASN A 208 -15.76 17.50 -18.06
N LEU A 209 -16.39 16.71 -17.19
CA LEU A 209 -16.62 17.08 -15.78
C LEU A 209 -15.38 16.86 -14.89
N LEU A 210 -14.52 15.90 -15.24
CA LEU A 210 -13.37 15.50 -14.43
C LEU A 210 -12.44 16.68 -14.05
N PRO A 211 -12.08 17.64 -14.91
CA PRO A 211 -11.21 18.76 -14.53
C PRO A 211 -11.78 19.59 -13.37
N ARG A 212 -13.07 19.98 -13.46
CA ARG A 212 -13.76 20.78 -12.44
C ARG A 212 -13.84 20.02 -11.10
N LEU A 213 -14.13 18.72 -11.16
CA LEU A 213 -14.18 17.85 -9.98
C LEU A 213 -12.81 17.68 -9.32
N ARG A 214 -11.72 17.58 -10.09
CA ARG A 214 -10.36 17.43 -9.55
C ARG A 214 -9.84 18.70 -8.86
N VAL A 215 -10.20 19.89 -9.36
CA VAL A 215 -9.91 21.17 -8.69
C VAL A 215 -10.65 21.24 -7.34
N ALA A 216 -11.95 20.91 -7.31
CA ALA A 216 -12.74 20.88 -6.08
C ALA A 216 -12.22 19.85 -5.07
N GLU A 217 -11.92 18.63 -5.52
CA GLU A 217 -11.29 17.58 -4.71
C GLU A 217 -9.94 17.99 -4.13
N TRP A 218 -9.15 18.79 -4.83
CA TRP A 218 -7.87 19.28 -4.32
C TRP A 218 -8.09 20.37 -3.26
N HIS A 219 -8.98 21.34 -3.50
CA HIS A 219 -9.31 22.36 -2.51
C HIS A 219 -9.84 21.76 -1.21
N ASP A 220 -10.79 20.82 -1.27
CA ASP A 220 -11.32 20.12 -0.07
C ASP A 220 -10.24 19.37 0.72
N LYS A 221 -9.12 18.98 0.09
CA LYS A 221 -7.95 18.39 0.75
C LYS A 221 -6.97 19.45 1.26
N ALA A 222 -6.85 20.57 0.55
CA ALA A 222 -5.93 21.67 0.84
C ALA A 222 -6.43 22.57 1.99
N GLU A 223 -7.72 22.92 2.00
CA GLU A 223 -8.36 23.67 3.09
C GLU A 223 -8.34 22.84 4.39
N ALA A 224 -8.65 21.55 4.30
CA ALA A 224 -8.53 20.61 5.42
C ALA A 224 -7.09 20.41 5.91
N ALA A 225 -6.09 20.40 5.01
CA ALA A 225 -4.68 20.32 5.39
C ALA A 225 -4.18 21.60 6.07
N LYS A 226 -4.60 22.77 5.58
CA LYS A 226 -4.31 24.09 6.17
C LYS A 226 -4.87 24.20 7.59
N ALA A 227 -6.11 23.76 7.79
CA ALA A 227 -6.80 23.84 9.08
C ALA A 227 -6.14 23.05 10.24
N MET A 228 -5.21 22.13 9.95
CA MET A 228 -4.52 21.31 10.95
C MET A 228 -3.01 21.13 10.69
N VAL A 229 -2.39 22.08 9.98
CA VAL A 229 -1.05 21.93 9.38
C VAL A 229 0.07 21.58 10.38
N ASP A 230 -0.03 22.08 11.61
CA ASP A 230 0.94 21.83 12.70
C ASP A 230 0.83 20.43 13.33
N GLU A 231 -0.32 19.77 13.18
CA GLU A 231 -0.57 18.43 13.71
C GLU A 231 -0.53 17.34 12.62
N LEU A 232 -0.48 17.73 11.35
CA LEU A 232 -0.62 16.84 10.20
C LEU A 232 0.65 16.01 9.93
N ASP A 233 0.46 14.77 9.50
CA ASP A 233 1.53 13.89 9.00
C ASP A 233 2.21 14.52 7.77
N LEU A 234 3.53 14.71 7.83
CA LEU A 234 4.34 15.21 6.72
C LEU A 234 4.10 14.43 5.42
N ARG A 235 3.76 13.14 5.48
CA ARG A 235 3.42 12.35 4.29
C ARG A 235 2.12 12.81 3.62
N ASP A 236 1.11 13.17 4.41
CA ASP A 236 -0.16 13.66 3.89
C ASP A 236 -0.04 15.13 3.44
N LEU A 237 0.71 15.96 4.16
CA LEU A 237 1.02 17.34 3.71
C LEU A 237 1.80 17.33 2.38
N ARG A 238 2.78 16.43 2.23
CA ARG A 238 3.51 16.22 0.97
C ARG A 238 2.59 15.75 -0.16
N SER A 239 1.60 14.89 0.10
CA SER A 239 0.73 14.40 -0.98
C SER A 239 -0.22 15.47 -1.50
N VAL A 240 -0.72 16.37 -0.64
CA VAL A 240 -1.52 17.54 -1.06
C VAL A 240 -0.68 18.52 -1.87
N VAL A 241 0.55 18.84 -1.44
CA VAL A 241 1.46 19.73 -2.18
C VAL A 241 1.91 19.13 -3.51
N VAL A 242 2.15 17.81 -3.60
CA VAL A 242 2.43 17.14 -4.88
C VAL A 242 1.20 17.12 -5.79
N ALA A 243 0.00 16.93 -5.25
CA ALA A 243 -1.24 17.00 -6.02
C ALA A 243 -1.55 18.42 -6.56
N ALA A 244 -1.00 19.47 -5.94
CA ALA A 244 -1.10 20.84 -6.43
C ALA A 244 -0.34 21.07 -7.74
N ALA A 245 0.65 20.22 -8.05
CA ALA A 245 1.41 20.26 -9.30
C ALA A 245 0.75 19.48 -10.46
N ASP A 246 -0.45 18.93 -10.27
CA ASP A 246 -1.22 18.35 -11.37
C ASP A 246 -1.59 19.43 -12.40
N PRO A 247 -1.40 19.21 -13.72
CA PRO A 247 -1.70 20.21 -14.74
C PRO A 247 -3.15 20.75 -14.74
N VAL A 248 -4.12 19.99 -14.21
CA VAL A 248 -5.50 20.46 -14.03
C VAL A 248 -5.59 21.47 -12.89
N VAL A 249 -4.92 21.20 -11.76
CA VAL A 249 -4.97 22.01 -10.54
C VAL A 249 -4.12 23.27 -10.73
N ALA A 250 -2.85 23.12 -11.10
CA ALA A 250 -1.88 24.21 -11.21
C ALA A 250 -2.28 25.32 -12.22
N ARG A 251 -3.11 24.98 -13.22
CA ARG A 251 -3.64 25.96 -14.18
C ARG A 251 -4.71 26.86 -13.59
N ASP A 252 -5.52 26.36 -12.66
CA ASP A 252 -6.59 27.16 -12.06
C ASP A 252 -6.05 28.20 -11.07
N GLU A 253 -6.47 29.45 -11.23
CA GLU A 253 -6.00 30.59 -10.45
C GLU A 253 -6.35 30.44 -8.96
N THR A 254 -7.55 29.91 -8.66
CA THR A 254 -8.05 29.84 -7.28
C THR A 254 -7.20 28.93 -6.39
N THR A 255 -6.49 27.96 -6.98
CA THR A 255 -5.62 27.02 -6.26
C THR A 255 -4.29 27.61 -5.82
N ARG A 256 -3.75 28.59 -6.56
CA ARG A 256 -2.32 28.92 -6.52
C ARG A 256 -1.88 29.52 -5.19
N ALA A 257 -2.66 30.45 -4.64
CA ALA A 257 -2.36 31.05 -3.33
C ALA A 257 -2.30 30.01 -2.21
N LEU A 258 -3.27 29.09 -2.17
CA LEU A 258 -3.31 27.99 -1.19
C LEU A 258 -2.19 26.97 -1.43
N ALA A 259 -1.79 26.74 -2.69
CA ALA A 259 -0.67 25.87 -3.03
C ALA A 259 0.68 26.44 -2.55
N GLU A 260 0.95 27.75 -2.73
CA GLU A 260 2.18 28.39 -2.21
C GLU A 260 2.20 28.47 -0.68
N GLU A 261 1.05 28.71 -0.05
CA GLU A 261 0.92 28.67 1.41
C GLU A 261 1.25 27.26 1.95
N LEU A 262 0.69 26.21 1.35
CA LEU A 262 0.98 24.82 1.74
C LEU A 262 2.41 24.38 1.42
N LYS A 263 3.02 24.86 0.33
CA LYS A 263 4.47 24.66 0.05
C LYS A 263 5.33 25.29 1.14
N THR A 264 5.02 26.53 1.52
CA THR A 264 5.74 27.29 2.56
C THR A 264 5.60 26.62 3.92
N ALA A 265 4.39 26.23 4.31
CA ALA A 265 4.15 25.48 5.54
C ALA A 265 4.83 24.09 5.52
N LEU A 266 4.86 23.41 4.37
CA LEU A 266 5.57 22.14 4.21
C LEU A 266 7.10 22.28 4.31
N ALA A 267 7.69 23.44 3.97
CA ALA A 267 9.09 23.72 4.22
C ALA A 267 9.34 23.88 5.74
N ARG A 268 8.62 24.79 6.41
CA ARG A 268 8.67 24.99 7.86
C ARG A 268 8.51 23.68 8.64
N ARG A 269 7.45 22.92 8.38
CA ARG A 269 7.17 21.65 9.06
C ARG A 269 8.25 20.58 8.79
N GLN A 270 8.95 20.62 7.65
CA GLN A 270 10.09 19.73 7.40
C GLN A 270 11.33 20.11 8.22
N GLU A 271 11.60 21.41 8.39
CA GLU A 271 12.71 21.91 9.20
C GLU A 271 12.47 21.64 10.69
N GLU A 272 11.25 21.93 11.17
CA GLU A 272 10.79 21.55 12.51
C GLU A 272 10.96 20.06 12.79
N GLU A 273 10.40 19.17 11.96
CA GLU A 273 10.53 17.73 12.21
C GLU A 273 11.98 17.23 12.08
N THR A 274 12.84 17.91 11.29
CA THR A 274 14.27 17.58 11.23
C THR A 274 14.99 18.00 12.50
N LYS A 275 14.71 19.19 13.04
CA LYS A 275 15.20 19.64 14.35
C LYS A 275 14.70 18.71 15.47
N ASN A 276 13.41 18.43 15.50
CA ASN A 276 12.75 17.51 16.45
C ASN A 276 13.43 16.13 16.48
N TRP A 277 13.71 15.58 15.30
CA TRP A 277 14.39 14.30 15.13
C TRP A 277 15.82 14.31 15.68
N LEU A 278 16.59 15.38 15.41
CA LEU A 278 17.95 15.54 15.95
C LEU A 278 17.96 15.72 17.48
N GLU A 279 17.03 16.52 18.02
CA GLU A 279 16.82 16.65 19.48
C GLU A 279 16.49 15.30 20.13
N ASP A 280 15.62 14.49 19.53
CA ASP A 280 15.23 13.17 20.05
C ASP A 280 16.39 12.16 20.00
N VAL A 281 17.24 12.23 18.96
CA VAL A 281 18.49 11.45 18.87
C VAL A 281 19.49 11.92 19.93
N GLN A 282 19.70 13.23 20.08
CA GLN A 282 20.64 13.80 21.04
C GLN A 282 20.22 13.46 22.48
N ALA A 283 18.94 13.66 22.84
CA ALA A 283 18.41 13.28 24.14
C ALA A 283 18.56 11.77 24.40
N ALA A 284 18.27 10.92 23.41
CA ALA A 284 18.47 9.47 23.54
C ALA A 284 19.95 9.08 23.71
N THR A 285 20.86 9.89 23.18
CA THR A 285 22.32 9.73 23.31
C THR A 285 22.77 10.15 24.72
N THR A 286 22.37 11.34 25.20
CA THR A 286 22.68 11.87 26.54
C THR A 286 22.15 10.98 27.67
N VAL A 287 20.95 10.39 27.52
CA VAL A 287 20.37 9.46 28.52
C VAL A 287 20.95 8.03 28.38
N GLY A 288 21.97 7.81 27.54
CA GLY A 288 22.62 6.50 27.37
C GLY A 288 21.73 5.42 26.75
N ARG A 289 20.58 5.79 26.16
CA ARG A 289 19.62 4.87 25.54
C ARG A 289 20.05 4.50 24.11
N VAL A 290 21.29 4.03 23.96
CA VAL A 290 22.02 3.84 22.68
C VAL A 290 21.20 3.08 21.61
N VAL A 291 20.54 1.98 21.97
CA VAL A 291 19.69 1.20 21.04
C VAL A 291 18.50 2.02 20.50
N ARG A 292 17.95 2.98 21.27
CA ARG A 292 16.92 3.92 20.79
C ARG A 292 17.54 5.04 19.96
N ALA A 293 18.68 5.59 20.35
CA ALA A 293 19.38 6.62 19.56
C ALA A 293 19.77 6.10 18.16
N LEU A 294 20.34 4.90 18.06
CA LEU A 294 20.63 4.22 16.78
C LEU A 294 19.35 4.01 15.95
N LYS A 295 18.27 3.50 16.55
CA LYS A 295 16.99 3.29 15.86
C LYS A 295 16.32 4.60 15.41
N LEU A 296 16.52 5.71 16.12
CA LEU A 296 16.08 7.03 15.67
C LEU A 296 16.96 7.55 14.53
N SER A 297 18.29 7.38 14.60
CA SER A 297 19.23 7.81 13.54
C SER A 297 18.97 7.16 12.17
N SER A 298 18.32 5.99 12.12
CA SER A 298 17.93 5.31 10.89
C SER A 298 16.58 5.77 10.29
N GLN A 299 15.88 6.68 10.95
CA GLN A 299 14.52 7.12 10.60
C GLN A 299 14.42 8.65 10.43
N PRO A 300 15.15 9.27 9.48
CA PRO A 300 15.01 10.70 9.21
C PRO A 300 13.63 11.05 8.63
N PRO A 301 13.07 12.24 8.90
CA PRO A 301 11.75 12.67 8.42
C PRO A 301 11.68 12.91 6.89
N LYS A 302 12.84 12.90 6.21
CA LYS A 302 13.02 13.05 4.77
C LYS A 302 14.20 12.19 4.32
N ALA A 303 14.03 11.42 3.25
CA ALA A 303 15.12 10.62 2.68
C ALA A 303 16.25 11.53 2.17
N GLY A 304 17.51 11.11 2.34
CA GLY A 304 18.68 11.87 1.90
C GLY A 304 19.15 13.00 2.85
N VAL A 305 18.46 13.23 3.97
CA VAL A 305 18.98 14.10 5.05
C VAL A 305 20.27 13.51 5.59
N ARG A 306 21.34 14.32 5.63
CA ARG A 306 22.64 13.92 6.17
C ARG A 306 22.59 13.88 7.69
N PHE A 307 23.13 12.83 8.30
CA PHE A 307 23.27 12.74 9.75
C PHE A 307 24.46 13.61 10.21
N PRO A 308 24.34 14.45 11.25
CA PRO A 308 25.43 15.34 11.69
C PRO A 308 26.68 14.56 12.12
N PRO A 309 27.90 14.98 11.73
CA PRO A 309 29.13 14.23 11.99
C PRO A 309 29.49 14.16 13.48
N GLU A 310 29.17 15.18 14.27
CA GLU A 310 29.39 15.22 15.72
C GLU A 310 28.50 14.21 16.45
N LEU A 311 27.21 14.14 16.11
CA LEU A 311 26.33 13.09 16.62
C LEU A 311 26.73 11.71 16.10
N ALA A 312 27.35 11.62 14.91
CA ALA A 312 27.89 10.36 14.39
C ALA A 312 29.05 9.82 15.24
N THR A 313 30.02 10.66 15.59
CA THR A 313 31.16 10.26 16.43
C THR A 313 30.74 9.95 17.86
N GLN A 314 29.85 10.75 18.46
CA GLN A 314 29.29 10.47 19.79
C GLN A 314 28.51 9.14 19.83
N LEU A 315 27.65 8.89 18.84
CA LEU A 315 26.81 7.70 18.79
C LEU A 315 27.60 6.43 18.46
N SER A 316 28.63 6.51 17.61
CA SER A 316 29.52 5.37 17.31
C SER A 316 30.45 5.04 18.48
N ALA A 317 30.97 6.04 19.20
CA ALA A 317 31.73 5.83 20.42
C ALA A 317 30.88 5.14 21.51
N LEU A 318 29.66 5.63 21.76
CA LEU A 318 28.75 5.02 22.74
C LEU A 318 28.23 3.64 22.33
N ALA A 319 28.07 3.37 21.03
CA ALA A 319 27.76 2.03 20.52
C ALA A 319 28.94 1.07 20.72
N THR A 320 30.17 1.51 20.40
CA THR A 320 31.39 0.71 20.58
C THR A 320 31.64 0.40 22.07
N GLY A 321 31.57 1.41 22.95
CA GLY A 321 31.66 1.23 24.40
C GLY A 321 30.50 0.45 25.02
N SER A 322 29.41 0.20 24.28
CA SER A 322 28.29 -0.66 24.72
C SER A 322 28.41 -2.13 24.30
N LEU A 323 29.42 -2.46 23.48
CA LEU A 323 29.74 -3.80 22.97
C LEU A 323 30.94 -4.37 23.74
N THR A 324 30.81 -4.53 25.05
CA THR A 324 31.85 -5.13 25.91
C THR A 324 31.79 -6.66 25.87
N ALA A 325 32.92 -7.33 26.12
CA ALA A 325 33.01 -8.79 26.13
C ALA A 325 32.03 -9.43 27.13
N ASP A 326 31.87 -8.82 28.32
CA ASP A 326 31.02 -9.32 29.41
C ASP A 326 29.52 -9.01 29.21
N ALA A 327 29.15 -8.24 28.17
CA ALA A 327 27.75 -7.95 27.90
C ALA A 327 27.01 -9.22 27.41
N PRO A 328 25.77 -9.47 27.87
CA PRO A 328 25.02 -10.66 27.51
C PRO A 328 24.65 -10.68 26.02
N ALA A 329 24.56 -11.88 25.44
CA ALA A 329 24.23 -12.09 24.02
C ALA A 329 23.00 -11.29 23.55
N ASP A 330 21.93 -11.23 24.34
CA ASP A 330 20.71 -10.45 24.03
C ASP A 330 21.00 -8.96 23.80
N ARG A 331 21.93 -8.38 24.58
CA ARG A 331 22.34 -6.98 24.45
C ARG A 331 23.19 -6.79 23.20
N TRP A 332 24.08 -7.73 22.88
CA TRP A 332 24.81 -7.75 21.61
C TRP A 332 23.83 -7.82 20.43
N ILE A 333 22.93 -8.81 20.39
CA ILE A 333 21.90 -8.96 19.34
C ILE A 333 21.10 -7.66 19.17
N ALA A 334 20.49 -7.15 20.25
CA ALA A 334 19.63 -5.96 20.19
C ALA A 334 20.36 -4.68 19.76
N LEU A 335 21.68 -4.61 19.97
CA LEU A 335 22.55 -3.51 19.56
C LEU A 335 23.04 -3.69 18.12
N LEU A 336 23.45 -4.88 17.70
CA LEU A 336 23.84 -5.17 16.31
C LEU A 336 22.68 -4.93 15.32
N GLU A 337 21.45 -5.33 15.67
CA GLU A 337 20.22 -5.00 14.92
C GLU A 337 19.99 -3.49 14.79
N ALA A 338 20.47 -2.68 15.74
CA ALA A 338 20.32 -1.23 15.71
C ALA A 338 21.48 -0.55 14.95
N VAL A 339 22.70 -1.05 15.12
CA VAL A 339 23.91 -0.57 14.42
C VAL A 339 23.79 -0.84 12.92
N ALA A 340 23.44 -2.05 12.49
CA ALA A 340 23.47 -2.45 11.07
C ALA A 340 22.59 -1.60 10.14
N PHE A 341 21.54 -0.95 10.65
CA PHE A 341 20.66 -0.06 9.88
C PHE A 341 20.86 1.43 10.19
N SER A 342 21.82 1.79 11.06
CA SER A 342 22.18 3.18 11.36
C SER A 342 23.13 3.78 10.31
N PRO A 343 23.12 5.10 10.09
CA PRO A 343 24.18 5.80 9.36
C PRO A 343 25.59 5.56 9.93
N VAL A 344 25.75 5.34 11.25
CA VAL A 344 27.09 5.22 11.88
C VAL A 344 27.72 3.82 11.79
N ARG A 345 27.08 2.86 11.11
CA ARG A 345 27.39 1.42 11.22
C ARG A 345 28.83 1.02 10.90
N SER A 346 29.54 1.78 10.06
CA SER A 346 30.94 1.55 9.69
C SER A 346 31.95 2.11 10.70
N GLN A 347 31.52 2.99 11.61
CA GLN A 347 32.36 3.57 12.67
C GLN A 347 32.35 2.73 13.95
N VAL A 348 31.47 1.73 14.05
CA VAL A 348 31.35 0.87 15.25
C VAL A 348 32.31 -0.32 15.11
N THR A 349 33.37 -0.31 15.92
CA THR A 349 34.48 -1.27 15.88
C THR A 349 34.85 -1.73 17.29
N PRO A 350 34.13 -2.72 17.87
CA PRO A 350 34.49 -3.27 19.18
C PRO A 350 35.80 -4.04 19.10
N SER A 351 36.70 -3.85 20.07
CA SER A 351 38.04 -4.46 20.07
C SER A 351 38.03 -5.97 20.38
N THR A 352 36.95 -6.49 20.96
CA THR A 352 36.80 -7.89 21.35
C THR A 352 35.38 -8.41 21.02
N PRO A 353 35.22 -9.70 20.68
CA PRO A 353 33.90 -10.32 20.57
C PRO A 353 33.26 -10.52 21.95
N ALA A 354 31.97 -10.87 21.97
CA ALA A 354 31.28 -11.29 23.19
C ALA A 354 31.93 -12.55 23.79
N GLN A 355 32.06 -12.62 25.11
CA GLN A 355 32.49 -13.84 25.80
C GLN A 355 31.41 -14.94 25.73
N THR A 356 30.14 -14.56 25.69
CA THR A 356 28.98 -15.47 25.66
C THR A 356 28.41 -15.61 24.24
N VAL A 357 29.05 -16.41 23.39
CA VAL A 357 28.67 -16.58 21.98
C VAL A 357 27.57 -17.63 21.77
N THR A 358 26.30 -17.24 21.92
CA THR A 358 25.14 -18.09 21.61
C THR A 358 24.95 -18.29 20.10
N ASP A 359 24.23 -19.35 19.71
CA ASP A 359 23.94 -19.60 18.29
C ASP A 359 22.99 -18.56 17.67
N GLU A 360 22.12 -17.94 18.47
CA GLU A 360 21.34 -16.77 18.03
C GLU A 360 22.24 -15.55 17.75
N LEU A 361 23.29 -15.32 18.55
CA LEU A 361 24.26 -14.27 18.29
C LEU A 361 25.04 -14.57 17.00
N LYS A 362 25.51 -15.81 16.80
CA LYS A 362 26.16 -16.23 15.53
C LYS A 362 25.24 -16.01 14.33
N ALA A 363 23.98 -16.42 14.43
CA ALA A 363 22.99 -16.28 13.36
C ALA A 363 22.70 -14.81 13.02
N THR A 364 22.60 -13.92 14.02
CA THR A 364 22.41 -12.49 13.77
C THR A 364 23.65 -11.81 13.19
N VAL A 365 24.86 -12.15 13.66
CA VAL A 365 26.12 -11.69 13.05
C VAL A 365 26.24 -12.16 11.60
N GLN A 366 25.98 -13.45 11.33
CA GLN A 366 26.02 -14.01 9.97
C GLN A 366 25.00 -13.33 9.04
N ARG A 367 23.76 -13.14 9.50
CA ARG A 367 22.70 -12.46 8.74
C ARG A 367 23.03 -10.99 8.45
N LEU A 368 23.75 -10.32 9.36
CA LEU A 368 24.10 -8.89 9.26
C LEU A 368 25.49 -8.63 8.65
N ALA A 369 26.26 -9.66 8.34
CA ALA A 369 27.66 -9.56 7.89
C ALA A 369 27.85 -8.59 6.70
N VAL A 370 26.93 -8.56 5.74
CA VAL A 370 26.97 -7.64 4.58
C VAL A 370 26.84 -6.16 4.97
N LEU A 371 26.23 -5.85 6.12
CA LEU A 371 26.02 -4.47 6.61
C LEU A 371 27.07 -4.01 7.63
N ILE A 372 27.68 -4.94 8.37
CA ILE A 372 28.68 -4.70 9.42
C ILE A 372 29.87 -5.69 9.32
N PRO A 373 30.58 -5.74 8.17
CA PRO A 373 31.61 -6.75 7.92
C PRO A 373 32.79 -6.66 8.89
N GLN A 374 33.08 -5.46 9.41
CA GLN A 374 34.13 -5.24 10.40
C GLN A 374 33.79 -5.88 11.77
N ILE A 375 32.51 -6.11 12.05
CA ILE A 375 32.07 -6.84 13.25
C ILE A 375 32.01 -8.34 12.96
N SER A 376 31.54 -8.77 11.77
CA SER A 376 31.48 -10.20 11.45
C SER A 376 32.87 -10.85 11.35
N ALA A 377 33.88 -10.09 10.93
CA ALA A 377 35.28 -10.51 10.95
C ALA A 377 35.77 -10.93 12.36
N LEU A 378 35.32 -10.27 13.43
CA LEU A 378 35.68 -10.63 14.82
C LEU A 378 35.13 -11.99 15.26
N TYR A 379 34.11 -12.50 14.56
CA TYR A 379 33.53 -13.83 14.75
C TYR A 379 34.00 -14.83 13.67
N GLY A 380 35.02 -14.47 12.87
CA GLY A 380 35.55 -15.29 11.76
C GLY A 380 34.62 -15.36 10.53
N ILE A 381 33.55 -14.57 10.49
CA ILE A 381 32.54 -14.61 9.42
C ILE A 381 32.88 -13.59 8.34
N THR A 382 33.41 -14.07 7.22
CA THR A 382 33.64 -13.25 6.02
C THR A 382 32.31 -13.03 5.28
N ALA A 383 31.96 -11.77 5.02
CA ALA A 383 30.77 -11.42 4.25
C ALA A 383 31.04 -11.55 2.73
N ASP A 384 30.18 -12.27 2.01
CA ASP A 384 30.14 -12.19 0.55
C ASP A 384 29.45 -10.86 0.14
N PRO A 385 30.13 -9.96 -0.59
CA PRO A 385 29.55 -8.68 -1.02
C PRO A 385 28.44 -8.83 -2.08
N LYS A 386 28.25 -10.02 -2.68
CA LYS A 386 27.16 -10.31 -3.62
C LYS A 386 25.88 -10.81 -2.93
N SER A 387 25.95 -11.12 -1.63
CA SER A 387 24.81 -11.64 -0.87
C SER A 387 23.75 -10.55 -0.62
N PRO A 388 22.45 -10.90 -0.67
CA PRO A 388 21.37 -9.92 -0.61
C PRO A 388 21.32 -9.22 0.76
N THR A 389 21.23 -7.89 0.76
CA THR A 389 21.19 -7.10 1.99
C THR A 389 19.98 -7.48 2.85
N PRO A 390 20.17 -7.79 4.15
CA PRO A 390 19.08 -8.18 5.02
C PRO A 390 18.15 -6.99 5.27
N ARG A 391 16.86 -7.27 5.49
CA ARG A 391 15.90 -6.26 5.95
C ARG A 391 15.92 -6.15 7.49
N PRO A 392 15.54 -4.99 8.07
CA PRO A 392 15.32 -4.88 9.50
C PRO A 392 14.27 -5.90 9.97
N LEU A 393 14.53 -6.55 11.11
CA LEU A 393 13.52 -7.38 11.75
C LEU A 393 12.33 -6.49 12.14
N ARG A 394 11.13 -6.82 11.63
CA ARG A 394 9.91 -6.14 12.06
C ARG A 394 9.69 -6.46 13.55
N PRO A 395 9.38 -5.47 14.40
CA PRO A 395 9.02 -5.77 15.78
C PRO A 395 7.83 -6.73 15.77
N THR A 396 8.03 -7.93 16.28
CA THR A 396 6.96 -8.90 16.51
C THR A 396 6.00 -8.28 17.51
N ARG A 397 4.92 -7.68 16.99
CA ARG A 397 3.84 -7.15 17.82
C ARG A 397 3.38 -8.32 18.70
N PRO A 398 3.55 -8.27 20.04
CA PRO A 398 3.14 -9.37 20.88
C PRO A 398 1.65 -9.60 20.62
N GLU A 399 1.29 -10.86 20.35
CA GLU A 399 -0.09 -11.18 20.03
C GLU A 399 -0.98 -10.66 21.15
N LYS A 400 -1.79 -9.64 20.85
CA LYS A 400 -2.92 -9.32 21.71
C LYS A 400 -3.81 -10.55 21.63
N LYS A 401 -3.71 -11.42 22.64
CA LYS A 401 -4.66 -12.50 22.90
C LYS A 401 -6.05 -11.86 22.94
N SER A 402 -6.75 -11.92 21.81
CA SER A 402 -8.07 -11.35 21.67
C SER A 402 -8.95 -11.90 22.79
N PRO A 403 -9.63 -11.07 23.60
CA PRO A 403 -10.45 -11.57 24.68
C PRO A 403 -11.52 -12.49 24.09
N LYS A 404 -11.40 -13.79 24.38
CA LYS A 404 -12.21 -14.87 23.81
C LYS A 404 -13.63 -14.77 24.42
N GLY A 405 -14.45 -13.88 23.86
CA GLY A 405 -15.75 -13.55 24.47
C GLY A 405 -16.40 -12.24 24.03
N ARG A 406 -16.39 -11.92 22.73
CA ARG A 406 -17.40 -11.01 22.14
C ARG A 406 -17.71 -11.43 20.71
N SER A 407 -18.84 -12.13 20.53
CA SER A 407 -19.41 -12.44 19.23
C SER A 407 -19.71 -11.16 18.45
N PRO A 408 -19.63 -11.15 17.11
CA PRO A 408 -20.14 -10.04 16.32
C PRO A 408 -21.64 -9.89 16.61
N LYS A 409 -22.09 -8.66 16.84
CA LYS A 409 -23.50 -8.36 17.10
C LYS A 409 -24.25 -8.38 15.76
N SER A 410 -24.84 -9.53 15.42
CA SER A 410 -25.67 -9.70 14.23
C SER A 410 -26.90 -8.79 14.29
N ASP A 411 -27.14 -8.00 13.24
CA ASP A 411 -28.35 -7.19 13.11
C ASP A 411 -29.58 -8.10 12.94
N ASN A 412 -30.33 -8.26 14.03
CA ASN A 412 -31.43 -9.21 14.12
C ASN A 412 -32.72 -8.67 13.47
N ARG A 413 -32.72 -8.53 12.14
CA ARG A 413 -33.97 -8.39 11.36
C ARG A 413 -34.62 -9.78 11.26
N GLY A 414 -35.53 -10.07 12.19
CA GLY A 414 -36.21 -11.35 12.27
C GLY A 414 -37.00 -11.71 10.99
N PRO A 415 -37.10 -13.00 10.63
CA PRO A 415 -37.74 -13.43 9.39
C PRO A 415 -39.25 -13.22 9.44
N ARG A 416 -39.81 -12.63 8.37
CA ARG A 416 -41.25 -12.49 8.17
C ARG A 416 -41.79 -13.75 7.51
N GLN A 417 -42.61 -14.53 8.23
CA GLN A 417 -43.30 -15.71 7.69
C GLN A 417 -44.83 -15.54 7.67
N PRO A 418 -45.57 -16.35 6.89
CA PRO A 418 -46.86 -15.96 6.36
C PRO A 418 -48.01 -16.21 7.35
N ASN A 419 -49.12 -15.50 7.13
CA ASN A 419 -50.38 -15.75 7.83
C ASN A 419 -51.45 -16.17 6.81
N SER A 420 -52.05 -17.33 7.00
CA SER A 420 -53.06 -17.91 6.10
C SER A 420 -54.30 -18.32 6.90
N GLY A 421 -55.37 -17.51 6.80
CA GLY A 421 -56.67 -17.74 7.42
C GLY A 421 -57.81 -17.33 6.47
N LYS A 422 -58.95 -18.01 6.57
CA LYS A 422 -60.14 -17.94 5.68
C LYS A 422 -61.38 -18.35 6.50
N PRO A 423 -62.65 -18.20 6.01
CA PRO A 423 -63.21 -17.33 4.96
C PRO A 423 -64.50 -16.58 5.44
N ARG A 424 -65.31 -16.05 4.49
CA ARG A 424 -66.64 -15.36 4.60
C ARG A 424 -66.58 -13.84 4.86
N THR A 425 -67.39 -12.94 4.26
CA THR A 425 -68.37 -12.91 3.11
C THR A 425 -68.63 -11.42 2.76
N GLY A 426 -69.23 -10.97 1.64
CA GLY A 426 -69.85 -11.60 0.46
C GLY A 426 -70.56 -10.54 -0.44
N LYS A 427 -71.18 -10.95 -1.57
CA LYS A 427 -71.62 -10.14 -2.75
C LYS A 427 -70.43 -9.60 -3.58
N ALA A 428 -70.29 -9.78 -4.91
CA ALA A 428 -71.19 -9.74 -6.08
C ALA A 428 -71.51 -8.28 -6.52
N VAL A 429 -71.44 -7.87 -7.79
CA VAL A 429 -71.38 -8.52 -9.13
C VAL A 429 -70.58 -7.59 -10.11
N SER A 430 -70.15 -7.85 -11.37
CA SER A 430 -70.38 -8.88 -12.44
C SER A 430 -69.16 -9.03 -13.38
N GLU A 431 -69.21 -9.99 -14.31
CA GLU A 431 -68.50 -10.05 -15.62
C GLU A 431 -69.27 -9.24 -16.72
N PRO A 432 -68.84 -9.10 -18.01
CA PRO A 432 -67.84 -9.88 -18.74
C PRO A 432 -66.84 -9.12 -19.67
N THR A 433 -65.91 -9.88 -20.25
CA THR A 433 -65.19 -9.61 -21.53
C THR A 433 -66.08 -10.05 -22.73
N PRO A 434 -65.65 -10.09 -24.03
CA PRO A 434 -64.41 -9.65 -24.69
C PRO A 434 -64.65 -8.74 -25.93
N THR A 435 -63.58 -8.42 -26.68
CA THR A 435 -63.52 -8.59 -28.15
C THR A 435 -62.04 -8.72 -28.58
N ARG A 436 -61.79 -9.33 -29.74
CA ARG A 436 -60.47 -9.83 -30.19
C ARG A 436 -60.32 -9.67 -31.70
N GLU A 437 -59.33 -8.89 -32.13
CA GLU A 437 -58.69 -8.99 -33.45
C GLU A 437 -57.24 -8.43 -33.29
N SER A 438 -56.14 -9.08 -33.70
CA SER A 438 -55.78 -9.95 -34.85
C SER A 438 -55.05 -9.16 -35.94
N ALA A 439 -53.71 -9.24 -35.90
CA ALA A 439 -52.73 -9.20 -36.99
C ALA A 439 -52.84 -8.12 -38.11
N VAL A 440 -51.68 -7.55 -38.45
CA VAL A 440 -51.04 -7.78 -39.77
C VAL A 440 -49.55 -7.42 -39.66
N SER A 441 -48.71 -8.14 -40.40
CA SER A 441 -47.29 -7.82 -40.61
C SER A 441 -47.11 -7.35 -42.05
N THR A 442 -46.33 -6.29 -42.26
CA THR A 442 -45.77 -5.97 -43.58
C THR A 442 -44.36 -5.41 -43.44
N SER A 443 -43.42 -6.04 -44.14
CA SER A 443 -42.08 -5.55 -44.41
C SER A 443 -42.11 -4.41 -45.42
N ASN A 444 -41.16 -3.48 -45.31
CA ASN A 444 -40.53 -2.91 -46.51
C ASN A 444 -39.16 -2.35 -46.16
N ASP A 445 -38.15 -2.76 -46.92
CA ASP A 445 -36.79 -2.26 -46.93
C ASP A 445 -36.27 -2.41 -48.37
N PRO A 446 -35.89 -1.30 -49.03
CA PRO A 446 -34.84 -1.38 -50.02
C PRO A 446 -33.78 -0.28 -49.83
N ALA A 447 -32.54 -0.71 -49.65
CA ALA A 447 -31.33 0.07 -49.87
C ALA A 447 -31.03 0.22 -51.39
N PRO A 448 -29.91 0.85 -51.82
CA PRO A 448 -29.04 1.81 -51.15
C PRO A 448 -28.93 3.14 -51.94
N VAL A 449 -28.16 4.11 -51.42
CA VAL A 449 -27.54 5.17 -52.25
C VAL A 449 -26.07 5.32 -51.87
N ASP A 450 -25.23 5.34 -52.90
CA ASP A 450 -23.77 5.43 -52.83
C ASP A 450 -23.34 6.63 -53.70
N VAL A 451 -22.51 7.54 -53.18
CA VAL A 451 -21.94 8.65 -53.96
C VAL A 451 -20.66 9.22 -53.36
N ALA A 452 -19.62 9.17 -54.19
CA ALA A 452 -18.56 10.17 -54.36
C ALA A 452 -17.66 10.55 -53.15
N ALA A 453 -16.41 10.10 -53.22
CA ALA A 453 -15.27 10.79 -52.61
C ALA A 453 -14.96 12.09 -53.38
N VAL A 454 -14.24 13.02 -52.72
CA VAL A 454 -13.66 14.21 -53.35
C VAL A 454 -12.20 14.34 -52.94
N ASP A 455 -11.29 14.19 -53.90
CA ASP A 455 -9.87 14.52 -53.75
C ASP A 455 -9.69 16.05 -53.75
N VAL A 456 -8.82 16.57 -52.87
CA VAL A 456 -8.28 17.93 -52.98
C VAL A 456 -6.78 17.95 -52.72
N ALA A 457 -6.06 18.10 -53.82
CA ALA A 457 -4.67 18.50 -54.03
C ALA A 457 -3.78 18.89 -52.81
N ALA A 458 -2.54 18.41 -52.87
CA ALA A 458 -1.43 18.98 -52.11
C ALA A 458 -1.09 20.40 -52.57
N VAL A 459 -0.48 21.20 -51.67
CA VAL A 459 0.15 22.48 -52.01
C VAL A 459 1.66 22.37 -51.77
N GLU A 460 2.42 22.42 -52.86
CA GLU A 460 3.87 22.56 -52.87
C GLU A 460 4.25 24.04 -52.63
N VAL A 461 5.26 24.30 -51.80
CA VAL A 461 5.83 25.65 -51.63
C VAL A 461 7.34 25.56 -51.79
N ALA A 462 7.85 26.21 -52.83
CA ALA A 462 9.26 26.19 -53.20
C ALA A 462 10.14 27.04 -52.27
N ALA A 463 11.44 26.77 -52.30
CA ALA A 463 12.43 27.50 -51.51
C ALA A 463 12.66 28.94 -52.00
N ALA A 464 13.01 29.82 -51.08
CA ALA A 464 13.65 31.11 -51.35
C ALA A 464 14.96 31.19 -50.55
N ASN A 465 16.04 31.59 -51.21
CA ASN A 465 17.39 31.63 -50.68
C ASN A 465 17.79 33.07 -50.34
N SER A 466 18.39 33.31 -49.17
CA SER A 466 19.02 34.59 -48.80
C SER A 466 20.14 34.36 -47.78
N ALA A 467 21.24 35.11 -47.91
CA ALA A 467 22.41 35.07 -47.04
C ALA A 467 23.04 36.47 -46.93
N GLN A 468 24.03 36.59 -46.02
CA GLN A 468 24.92 37.74 -45.77
C GLN A 468 24.38 38.95 -44.99
N GLU A 469 25.34 39.58 -44.29
CA GLU A 469 25.37 40.89 -43.62
C GLU A 469 24.35 41.13 -42.47
N ASP A 470 24.75 41.49 -41.24
CA ASP A 470 26.09 41.74 -40.63
C ASP A 470 26.39 40.79 -39.45
#